data_AF-A0A6N9BWS0-F1
#
_entry.id   AF-A0A6N9BWS0-F1
#
_cell.length_a   1.000
_cell.length_b   1.000
_cell.length_c   1.000
_cell.angle_alpha   90.00
_cell.angle_beta   90.00
_cell.angle_gamma   90.00
#
_symmetry.space_group_name_H-M   'P 1'
#
loop_
_entity.id
_entity.type
_entity.pdbx_description
1 polymer ?
#
loop_
_entity_poly.entity_id
_entity_poly.type
_entity_poly.pdbx_seq_one_letter_code
_entity_poly.pdbx_strand_id
1 'polypeptide(L)'
;MTTADTDHAPSAPPIWQRALLWLITIACFAWLYTRIDAAAAREGETMANYLLQVFASVSWGTWLALMIPYSIFFFLVDSAVVWRVVSWFNARVPYRDILPVRASAYIISIVNEQVGKGAMALYLNRRHGVAGWEVGSSMLFIMFCELLYLTFWANVGYAIASDTLPPQFELVPWIGVAVLALFGVW
;
A
#
# COMPACT_ATOMS: atom_id res chain seq x y z
N MET A 1 -30.26 -25.04 -26.75
CA MET A 1 -31.06 -24.12 -25.91
C MET A 1 -30.29 -23.99 -24.60
N THR A 2 -29.38 -23.02 -24.53
CA THR A 2 -28.43 -22.80 -23.45
C THR A 2 -29.07 -21.91 -22.39
N THR A 3 -29.19 -22.41 -21.16
CA THR A 3 -29.68 -21.68 -19.99
C THR A 3 -28.66 -20.62 -19.58
N ALA A 4 -29.10 -19.37 -19.52
CA ALA A 4 -28.33 -18.23 -19.06
C ALA A 4 -27.95 -18.39 -17.59
N ASP A 5 -26.66 -18.32 -17.31
CA ASP A 5 -26.09 -18.25 -15.97
C ASP A 5 -26.38 -16.85 -15.42
N THR A 6 -27.17 -16.77 -14.35
CA THR A 6 -27.53 -15.50 -13.70
C THR A 6 -26.39 -15.07 -12.80
N ASP A 7 -25.58 -14.12 -13.28
CA ASP A 7 -24.57 -13.40 -12.50
C ASP A 7 -25.19 -12.82 -11.21
N HIS A 8 -24.88 -13.44 -10.07
CA HIS A 8 -25.20 -12.88 -8.76
C HIS A 8 -24.26 -11.69 -8.50
N ALA A 9 -24.77 -10.47 -8.64
CA ALA A 9 -24.09 -9.29 -8.14
C ALA A 9 -23.86 -9.42 -6.61
N PRO A 10 -22.66 -9.12 -6.09
CA PRO A 10 -22.38 -9.27 -4.67
C PRO A 10 -23.30 -8.37 -3.83
N SER A 11 -23.99 -8.96 -2.86
CA SER A 11 -24.89 -8.25 -1.94
C SER A 11 -24.09 -7.25 -1.08
N ALA A 12 -24.60 -6.02 -0.95
CA ALA A 12 -23.99 -5.02 -0.08
C ALA A 12 -23.85 -5.54 1.37
N PRO A 13 -22.74 -5.22 2.06
CA PRO A 13 -22.49 -5.75 3.39
C PRO A 13 -23.57 -5.29 4.39
N PRO A 14 -24.01 -6.16 5.31
CA PRO A 14 -25.03 -5.84 6.29
C PRO A 14 -24.64 -4.65 7.17
N ILE A 15 -25.63 -3.83 7.54
CA ILE A 15 -25.43 -2.55 8.27
C ILE A 15 -24.67 -2.74 9.58
N TRP A 16 -24.84 -3.88 10.27
CA TRP A 16 -24.08 -4.24 11.47
C TRP A 16 -22.57 -4.30 11.24
N GLN A 17 -22.10 -4.86 10.11
CA GLN A 17 -20.66 -4.91 9.80
C GLN A 17 -20.10 -3.50 9.57
N ARG A 18 -20.87 -2.62 8.92
CA ARG A 18 -20.49 -1.21 8.76
C ARG A 18 -20.42 -0.51 10.12
N ALA A 19 -21.41 -0.71 10.98
CA ALA A 19 -21.44 -0.13 12.32
C ALA A 19 -20.26 -0.62 13.18
N LEU A 20 -19.92 -1.91 13.08
CA LEU A 20 -18.76 -2.50 13.76
C LEU A 20 -17.45 -1.86 13.28
N LEU A 21 -17.26 -1.70 11.96
CA LEU A 21 -16.06 -1.04 11.41
C LEU A 21 -15.94 0.42 11.87
N TRP A 22 -17.05 1.16 11.93
CA TRP A 22 -17.06 2.52 12.46
C TRP A 22 -16.73 2.56 13.95
N LEU A 23 -17.26 1.62 14.74
CA LEU A 23 -16.96 1.51 16.17
C LEU A 23 -15.48 1.22 16.41
N ILE A 24 -14.90 0.27 15.65
CA ILE A 24 -13.46 -0.04 15.71
C ILE A 24 -12.64 1.21 15.35
N THR A 25 -13.02 1.92 14.28
CA THR A 25 -12.36 3.15 13.87
C THR A 25 -12.37 4.19 14.99
N ILE A 26 -13.55 4.46 15.57
CA ILE A 26 -13.70 5.40 16.69
C ILE A 26 -12.86 4.97 17.89
N ALA A 27 -12.86 3.69 18.24
CA ALA A 27 -12.08 3.16 19.35
C ALA A 27 -10.57 3.34 19.12
N CYS A 28 -10.07 3.04 17.92
CA CYS A 28 -8.67 3.25 17.55
C CYS A 28 -8.29 4.73 17.60
N PHE A 29 -9.12 5.63 17.06
CA PHE A 29 -8.88 7.08 17.11
C PHE A 29 -8.91 7.62 18.54
N ALA A 30 -9.85 7.17 19.37
CA ALA A 30 -9.91 7.55 20.78
C ALA A 30 -8.67 7.06 21.54
N TRP A 31 -8.24 5.82 21.31
CA TRP A 31 -7.03 5.28 21.92
C TRP A 31 -5.78 6.07 21.48
N LEU A 32 -5.63 6.34 20.19
CA LEU A 32 -4.53 7.14 19.65
C LEU A 32 -4.54 8.56 20.24
N TYR A 33 -5.71 9.19 20.32
CA TYR A 33 -5.88 10.51 20.93
C TYR A 33 -5.40 10.53 22.37
N THR A 34 -5.84 9.58 23.20
CA THR A 34 -5.39 9.50 24.61
C THR A 34 -3.89 9.30 24.75
N ARG A 35 -3.25 8.60 23.81
CA ARG A 35 -1.79 8.42 23.80
C ARG A 35 -1.05 9.72 23.49
N ILE A 36 -1.54 10.49 22.53
CA ILE A 36 -0.94 11.77 22.14
C ILE A 36 -1.22 12.83 23.21
N ASP A 37 -2.43 12.89 23.73
CA ASP A 37 -2.82 13.82 24.78
C ASP A 37 -2.04 13.55 26.08
N ALA A 38 -1.85 12.29 26.46
CA ALA A 38 -0.97 11.92 27.57
C ALA A 38 0.51 12.29 27.31
N ALA A 39 0.96 12.33 26.05
CA ALA A 39 2.29 12.80 25.71
C ALA A 39 2.40 14.32 25.83
N ALA A 40 1.43 15.06 25.29
CA ALA A 40 1.36 16.51 25.40
C ALA A 40 1.21 16.98 26.86
N ALA A 41 0.42 16.27 27.66
CA ALA A 41 0.24 16.55 29.08
C ALA A 41 1.53 16.38 29.90
N ARG A 42 2.45 15.49 29.50
CA ARG A 42 3.79 15.37 30.12
C ARG A 42 4.67 16.60 29.85
N GLU A 43 4.42 17.28 28.74
CA GLU A 43 5.11 18.51 28.36
C GLU A 43 4.35 19.77 28.83
N GLY A 44 3.22 19.60 29.51
CA GLY A 44 2.40 20.70 30.02
C GLY A 44 1.63 21.46 28.93
N GLU A 45 1.53 20.89 27.73
CA GLU A 45 0.91 21.52 26.57
C GLU A 45 -0.42 20.88 26.18
N THR A 46 -1.22 21.63 25.42
CA THR A 46 -2.39 21.06 24.74
C THR A 46 -1.93 20.25 23.53
N MET A 47 -2.64 19.17 23.21
CA MET A 47 -2.34 18.32 22.04
C MET A 47 -2.21 19.13 20.74
N ALA A 48 -3.04 20.16 20.55
CA ALA A 48 -2.98 21.00 19.35
C ALA A 48 -1.66 21.79 19.27
N ASN A 49 -1.20 22.38 20.38
CA ASN A 49 0.07 23.11 20.43
C ASN A 49 1.25 22.16 20.27
N TYR A 50 1.20 20.99 20.92
CA TYR A 50 2.21 19.95 20.77
C TYR A 50 2.38 19.55 19.29
N LEU A 51 1.29 19.23 18.59
CA LEU A 51 1.35 18.89 17.16
C LEU A 51 1.87 20.05 16.31
N LEU A 52 1.41 21.27 16.55
CA LEU A 52 1.87 22.46 15.83
C LEU A 52 3.37 22.69 16.00
N GLN A 53 3.92 22.50 17.20
CA GLN A 53 5.35 22.61 17.45
C GLN A 53 6.14 21.54 16.70
N VAL A 54 5.66 20.30 16.69
CA VAL A 54 6.28 19.23 15.87
C VAL A 54 6.33 19.65 14.40
N PHE A 55 5.22 20.11 13.82
CA PHE A 55 5.20 20.56 12.42
C PHE A 55 6.06 21.81 12.18
N ALA A 56 6.15 22.73 13.14
CA ALA A 56 6.98 23.93 13.04
C ALA A 56 8.48 23.62 13.12
N SER A 57 8.85 22.58 13.87
CA SER A 57 10.24 22.14 14.02
C SER A 57 10.83 21.47 12.77
N VAL A 58 9.97 21.03 11.84
CA VAL A 58 10.39 20.36 10.61
C VAL A 58 11.01 21.37 9.65
N SER A 59 12.23 21.08 9.19
CA SER A 59 12.87 21.81 8.11
C SER A 59 12.20 21.49 6.77
N TRP A 60 11.04 22.08 6.49
CA TRP A 60 10.21 21.80 5.31
C TRP A 60 10.99 21.89 3.99
N GLY A 61 11.93 22.84 3.86
CA GLY A 61 12.77 22.98 2.68
C GLY A 61 13.63 21.74 2.42
N THR A 62 14.41 21.30 3.40
CA THR A 62 15.26 20.09 3.30
C THR A 62 14.41 18.84 3.16
N TRP A 63 13.30 18.75 3.90
CA TRP A 63 12.40 17.60 3.83
C TRP A 63 11.78 17.47 2.43
N LEU A 64 11.24 18.56 1.85
CA LEU A 64 10.71 18.57 0.49
C LEU A 64 11.80 18.31 -0.56
N ALA A 65 12.98 18.91 -0.38
CA ALA A 65 14.11 18.73 -1.30
C ALA A 65 14.59 17.27 -1.36
N LEU A 66 14.43 16.50 -0.29
CA LEU A 66 14.72 15.07 -0.26
C LEU A 66 13.53 14.22 -0.71
N MET A 67 12.33 14.53 -0.23
CA MET A 67 11.12 13.75 -0.47
C MET A 67 10.63 13.84 -1.91
N ILE A 68 10.72 15.01 -2.56
CA ILE A 68 10.25 15.17 -3.94
C ILE A 68 11.08 14.30 -4.91
N PRO A 69 12.43 14.39 -4.96
CA PRO A 69 13.21 13.53 -5.83
C PRO A 69 13.07 12.05 -5.48
N TYR A 70 13.05 11.70 -4.19
CA TYR A 70 12.84 10.33 -3.74
C TYR A 70 11.50 9.77 -4.23
N SER A 71 10.41 10.53 -4.08
CA SER A 71 9.07 10.12 -4.51
C SER A 71 8.96 10.00 -6.02
N ILE A 72 9.58 10.91 -6.78
CA ILE A 72 9.63 10.83 -8.25
C ILE A 72 10.41 9.58 -8.66
N PHE A 73 11.58 9.35 -8.06
CA PHE A 73 12.39 8.17 -8.36
C PHE A 73 11.63 6.87 -8.06
N PHE A 74 11.03 6.77 -6.86
CA PHE A 74 10.23 5.61 -6.47
C PHE A 74 9.03 5.41 -7.40
N PHE A 75 8.30 6.48 -7.72
CA PHE A 75 7.19 6.44 -8.67
C PHE A 75 7.61 5.93 -10.05
N LEU A 76 8.78 6.34 -10.55
CA LEU A 76 9.30 5.88 -11.84
C LEU A 76 9.74 4.42 -11.78
N VAL A 77 10.43 4.00 -10.72
CA VAL A 77 10.85 2.60 -10.56
C VAL A 77 9.63 1.69 -10.43
N ASP A 78 8.67 2.04 -9.58
CA ASP A 78 7.41 1.31 -9.40
C ASP A 78 6.65 1.18 -10.72
N SER A 79 6.47 2.30 -11.43
CA SER A 79 5.82 2.32 -12.74
C SER A 79 6.57 1.46 -13.76
N ALA A 80 7.90 1.43 -13.71
CA ALA A 80 8.72 0.63 -14.62
C ALA A 80 8.57 -0.87 -14.34
N VAL A 81 8.47 -1.29 -13.07
CA VAL A 81 8.18 -2.68 -12.69
C VAL A 81 6.82 -3.10 -13.21
N VAL A 82 5.78 -2.30 -12.96
CA VAL A 82 4.42 -2.56 -13.47
C VAL A 82 4.43 -2.63 -15.00
N TRP A 83 5.08 -1.69 -15.67
CA TRP A 83 5.23 -1.70 -17.13
C TRP A 83 5.94 -2.95 -17.62
N ARG A 84 7.01 -3.38 -16.96
CA ARG A 84 7.79 -4.56 -17.37
C ARG A 84 6.97 -5.84 -17.25
N VAL A 85 6.18 -5.98 -16.19
CA VAL A 85 5.30 -7.14 -15.99
C VAL A 85 4.16 -7.13 -17.00
N VAL A 86 3.44 -6.01 -17.15
CA VAL A 86 2.31 -5.89 -18.08
C VAL A 86 2.76 -6.08 -19.53
N SER A 87 3.92 -5.53 -19.90
CA SER A 87 4.49 -5.70 -21.24
C SER A 87 4.98 -7.12 -21.54
N TRP A 88 5.29 -7.90 -20.50
CA TRP A 88 5.73 -9.27 -20.65
C TRP A 88 4.57 -10.26 -20.75
N PHE A 89 3.56 -10.12 -19.88
CA PHE A 89 2.46 -11.09 -19.77
C PHE A 89 1.20 -10.72 -20.55
N ASN A 90 0.96 -9.43 -20.79
CA ASN A 90 -0.35 -8.93 -21.24
C ASN A 90 -0.29 -8.30 -22.64
N ALA A 91 0.33 -7.13 -22.75
CA ALA A 91 0.36 -6.37 -23.99
C ALA A 91 1.53 -5.38 -24.01
N ARG A 92 2.15 -5.18 -25.17
CA ARG A 92 3.21 -4.18 -25.36
C ARG A 92 2.62 -2.77 -25.31
N VAL A 93 2.59 -2.18 -24.12
CA VAL A 93 2.14 -0.80 -23.88
C VAL A 93 3.35 0.13 -23.76
N PRO A 94 3.33 1.35 -24.35
CA PRO A 94 4.41 2.31 -24.14
C PRO A 94 4.43 2.80 -22.70
N TYR A 95 5.64 2.99 -22.14
CA TYR A 95 5.81 3.40 -20.74
C TYR A 95 5.05 4.69 -20.37
N ARG A 96 4.95 5.63 -21.32
CA ARG A 96 4.24 6.91 -21.15
C ARG A 96 2.73 6.76 -20.94
N ASP A 97 2.14 5.65 -21.38
CA ASP A 97 0.70 5.39 -21.20
C ASP A 97 0.41 4.77 -19.83
N ILE A 98 1.41 4.17 -19.17
CA ILE A 98 1.28 3.53 -17.85
C ILE A 98 1.50 4.56 -16.73
N LEU A 99 2.45 5.47 -16.90
CA LEU A 99 2.75 6.53 -15.94
C LEU A 99 1.51 7.29 -15.41
N PRO A 100 0.63 7.88 -16.25
CA PRO A 100 -0.53 8.61 -15.74
C PRO A 100 -1.51 7.71 -15.01
N VAL A 101 -1.67 6.45 -15.45
CA VAL A 101 -2.57 5.50 -14.81
C VAL A 101 -2.04 5.11 -13.43
N ARG A 102 -0.73 4.89 -13.31
CA ARG A 102 -0.09 4.58 -12.03
C ARG A 102 -0.18 5.77 -11.08
N ALA A 103 0.01 7.00 -11.57
CA ALA A 103 -0.17 8.22 -10.79
C ALA A 103 -1.62 8.35 -10.27
N SER A 104 -2.62 8.12 -11.12
CA SER A 104 -4.03 8.11 -10.70
C SER A 104 -4.33 7.02 -9.67
N ALA A 105 -3.76 5.83 -9.84
CA ALA A 105 -3.93 4.73 -8.90
C ALA A 105 -3.32 5.02 -7.52
N TYR A 106 -2.28 5.87 -7.42
CA TYR A 106 -1.77 6.37 -6.12
C TYR A 106 -2.74 7.34 -5.44
N ILE A 107 -3.47 8.15 -6.21
CA ILE A 107 -4.51 9.01 -5.64
C ILE A 107 -5.64 8.14 -5.07
N ILE A 108 -6.04 7.09 -5.82
CA ILE A 108 -7.06 6.13 -5.37
C ILE A 108 -6.58 5.35 -4.15
N SER A 109 -5.28 5.03 -4.06
CA SER A 109 -4.72 4.27 -2.94
C SER A 109 -4.81 4.99 -1.59
N ILE A 110 -4.99 6.32 -1.58
CA ILE A 110 -5.25 7.08 -0.34
C ILE A 110 -6.53 6.58 0.36
N VAL A 111 -7.54 6.18 -0.41
CA VAL A 111 -8.78 5.61 0.13
C VAL A 111 -8.64 4.11 0.35
N ASN A 112 -8.08 3.41 -0.64
CA ASN A 112 -7.79 1.99 -0.53
C ASN A 112 -6.74 1.55 -1.57
N GLU A 113 -5.62 1.01 -1.08
CA GLU A 113 -4.51 0.55 -1.93
C GLU A 113 -4.93 -0.54 -2.93
N GLN A 114 -5.69 -1.53 -2.47
CA GLN A 114 -6.13 -2.65 -3.29
C GLN A 114 -7.10 -2.21 -4.40
N VAL A 115 -7.94 -1.21 -4.12
CA VAL A 115 -8.80 -0.58 -5.13
C VAL A 115 -7.97 0.13 -6.19
N GLY A 116 -6.87 0.80 -5.82
CA GLY A 116 -5.93 1.41 -6.77
C GLY A 116 -5.35 0.38 -7.75
N LYS A 117 -4.94 -0.79 -7.25
CA LYS A 117 -4.44 -1.89 -8.09
C LYS A 117 -5.55 -2.50 -8.96
N GLY A 118 -6.75 -2.69 -8.41
CA GLY A 118 -7.91 -3.16 -9.16
C GLY A 118 -8.36 -2.20 -10.27
N ALA A 119 -8.27 -0.88 -10.04
CA ALA A 119 -8.61 0.13 -11.02
C ALA A 119 -7.66 0.10 -12.23
N MET A 120 -6.36 -0.10 -11.99
CA MET A 120 -5.37 -0.31 -13.06
C MET A 120 -5.68 -1.58 -13.87
N ALA A 121 -6.09 -2.66 -13.20
CA ALA A 121 -6.47 -3.90 -13.89
C ALA A 121 -7.70 -3.70 -14.79
N LEU A 122 -8.72 -3.00 -14.27
CA LEU A 122 -9.94 -2.69 -15.03
C LEU A 122 -9.66 -1.74 -16.20
N TYR A 123 -8.75 -0.78 -16.04
CA TYR A 123 -8.32 0.11 -17.11
C TYR A 123 -7.66 -0.66 -18.26
N LEU A 124 -6.74 -1.58 -17.97
CA LEU A 124 -6.07 -2.40 -18.98
C LEU A 124 -7.06 -3.30 -19.72
N ASN A 125 -8.01 -3.91 -19.01
CA ASN A 125 -9.08 -4.71 -19.62
C ASN A 125 -9.90 -3.88 -20.62
N ARG A 126 -10.37 -2.69 -20.20
CA ARG A 126 -11.22 -1.84 -21.05
C ARG A 126 -10.50 -1.19 -22.24
N ARG A 127 -9.24 -0.78 -22.07
CA ARG A 127 -8.50 -0.03 -23.11
C ARG A 127 -7.77 -0.94 -24.10
N HIS A 128 -7.24 -2.07 -23.63
CA HIS A 128 -6.42 -2.97 -24.45
C HIS A 128 -7.10 -4.32 -24.75
N GLY A 129 -8.32 -4.55 -24.25
CA GLY A 129 -9.11 -5.74 -24.54
C GLY A 129 -8.52 -7.05 -24.00
N VAL A 130 -7.59 -6.95 -23.05
CA VAL A 130 -6.93 -8.13 -22.48
C VAL A 130 -7.82 -8.79 -21.44
N ALA A 131 -7.91 -10.13 -21.46
CA ALA A 131 -8.81 -10.86 -20.59
C ALA A 131 -8.56 -10.48 -19.12
N GLY A 132 -9.63 -10.16 -18.38
CA GLY A 132 -9.52 -9.70 -17.00
C GLY A 132 -8.77 -10.66 -16.07
N TRP A 133 -8.74 -11.95 -16.40
CA TRP A 133 -7.98 -12.97 -15.67
C TRP A 133 -6.46 -12.86 -15.87
N GLU A 134 -6.00 -12.52 -17.08
CA GLU A 134 -4.58 -12.31 -17.38
C GLU A 134 -4.06 -11.07 -16.66
N VAL A 135 -4.84 -9.98 -16.70
CA VAL A 135 -4.52 -8.74 -15.97
C VAL A 135 -4.54 -8.98 -14.46
N GLY A 136 -5.54 -9.71 -13.96
CA GLY A 136 -5.66 -10.06 -12.54
C GLY A 136 -4.48 -10.90 -12.05
N SER A 137 -4.05 -11.89 -12.82
CA SER A 137 -2.88 -12.72 -12.51
C SER A 137 -1.58 -11.91 -12.50
N SER A 138 -1.41 -10.98 -13.46
CA SER A 138 -0.27 -10.06 -13.50
C SER A 138 -0.23 -9.16 -12.26
N MET A 139 -1.39 -8.68 -11.80
CA MET A 139 -1.47 -7.82 -10.63
C MET A 139 -1.22 -8.58 -9.33
N LEU A 140 -1.73 -9.82 -9.22
CA LEU A 140 -1.42 -10.72 -8.11
C LEU A 140 0.08 -11.04 -8.07
N PHE A 141 0.70 -11.29 -9.22
CA PHE A 141 2.13 -11.51 -9.34
C PHE A 141 2.94 -10.30 -8.89
N ILE A 142 2.55 -9.09 -9.29
CA ILE A 142 3.20 -7.84 -8.81
C ILE A 142 3.10 -7.73 -7.30
N MET A 143 1.91 -7.97 -6.72
CA MET A 143 1.71 -7.92 -5.27
C MET A 143 2.61 -8.92 -4.53
N PHE A 144 2.82 -10.10 -5.08
CA PHE A 144 3.75 -11.08 -4.53
C PHE A 144 5.20 -10.60 -4.59
N CYS A 145 5.64 -10.08 -5.74
CA CYS A 145 6.96 -9.49 -5.90
C CYS A 145 7.20 -8.31 -4.94
N GLU A 146 6.20 -7.44 -4.75
CA GLU A 146 6.23 -6.32 -3.79
C GLU A 146 6.42 -6.84 -2.36
N LEU A 147 5.65 -7.87 -1.96
CA LEU A 147 5.75 -8.45 -0.63
C LEU A 147 7.14 -9.03 -0.38
N LEU A 148 7.68 -9.82 -1.32
CA LEU A 148 9.02 -10.37 -1.22
C LEU A 148 10.09 -9.29 -1.17
N TYR A 149 9.97 -8.26 -2.01
CA TYR A 149 10.91 -7.14 -2.05
C TYR A 149 10.92 -6.37 -0.73
N LEU A 150 9.73 -6.00 -0.21
CA LEU A 150 9.61 -5.31 1.07
C LEU A 150 10.15 -6.16 2.22
N THR A 151 9.83 -7.45 2.22
CA THR A 151 10.30 -8.40 3.23
C THR A 151 11.82 -8.55 3.18
N PHE A 152 12.39 -8.65 1.98
CA PHE A 152 13.83 -8.72 1.77
C PHE A 152 14.54 -7.46 2.30
N TRP A 153 14.06 -6.27 1.94
CA TRP A 153 14.66 -5.03 2.42
C TRP A 153 14.45 -4.79 3.92
N ALA A 154 13.32 -5.22 4.49
CA ALA A 154 13.11 -5.19 5.93
C ALA A 154 14.14 -6.08 6.66
N ASN A 155 14.44 -7.26 6.11
CA ASN A 155 15.46 -8.16 6.63
C ASN A 155 16.88 -7.60 6.51
N VAL A 156 17.21 -7.03 5.35
CA VAL A 156 18.51 -6.36 5.15
C VAL A 156 18.67 -5.18 6.11
N GLY A 157 17.62 -4.36 6.28
CA GLY A 157 17.63 -3.25 7.23
C GLY A 157 17.81 -3.71 8.67
N TYR A 158 17.11 -4.78 9.08
CA TYR A 158 17.29 -5.39 10.39
C TYR A 158 18.71 -5.94 10.58
N ALA A 159 19.27 -6.62 9.57
CA ALA A 159 20.62 -7.18 9.65
C ALA A 159 21.73 -6.10 9.80
N ILE A 160 21.50 -4.90 9.28
CA ILE A 160 22.46 -3.78 9.35
C ILE A 160 22.31 -2.99 10.66
N ALA A 161 21.08 -2.83 11.16
CA ALA A 161 20.75 -1.89 12.23
C ALA A 161 20.08 -2.53 13.46
N SER A 162 20.17 -3.86 13.62
CA SER A 162 19.51 -4.64 14.70
C SER A 162 19.72 -4.01 16.08
N ASP A 163 20.92 -3.53 16.35
CA ASP A 163 21.34 -3.06 17.67
C ASP A 163 20.67 -1.73 18.07
N THR A 164 20.10 -1.01 17.10
CA THR A 164 19.40 0.27 17.32
C THR A 164 17.89 0.12 17.35
N LEU A 165 17.36 -1.07 17.04
CA LEU A 165 15.94 -1.30 16.87
C LEU A 165 15.28 -1.79 18.16
N PRO A 166 14.02 -1.40 18.41
CA PRO A 166 13.23 -1.96 19.51
C PRO A 166 13.07 -3.49 19.41
N PRO A 167 12.90 -4.21 20.54
CA PRO A 167 12.80 -5.67 20.57
C PRO A 167 11.68 -6.26 19.69
N GLN A 168 10.64 -5.49 19.36
CA GLN A 168 9.56 -5.95 18.50
C GLN A 168 10.02 -6.23 17.06
N PHE A 169 11.14 -5.62 16.62
CA PHE A 169 11.70 -5.84 15.29
C PHE A 169 12.45 -7.17 15.16
N GLU A 170 12.73 -7.87 16.25
CA GLU A 170 13.31 -9.23 16.23
C GLU A 170 12.40 -10.25 15.51
N LEU A 171 11.12 -9.93 15.32
CA LEU A 171 10.16 -10.71 14.55
C LEU A 171 10.32 -10.59 13.04
N VAL A 172 11.00 -9.54 12.53
CA VAL A 172 11.13 -9.26 11.09
C VAL A 172 11.77 -10.43 10.33
N PRO A 173 12.86 -11.06 10.81
CA PRO A 173 13.41 -12.25 10.17
C PRO A 173 12.47 -13.44 10.14
N TRP A 174 11.73 -13.69 11.23
CA TRP A 174 10.77 -14.79 11.30
C TRP A 174 9.59 -14.60 10.36
N ILE A 175 9.08 -13.37 10.24
CA ILE A 175 8.06 -13.03 9.24
C ILE A 175 8.61 -13.27 7.84
N GLY A 176 9.87 -12.91 7.59
CA GLY A 176 10.51 -13.15 6.29
C GLY A 176 10.61 -14.62 5.92
N VAL A 177 11.03 -15.47 6.87
CA VAL A 177 11.06 -16.92 6.69
C VAL A 177 9.65 -17.48 6.48
N ALA A 178 8.65 -16.98 7.22
CA ALA A 178 7.27 -17.42 7.06
C ALA A 178 6.71 -17.07 5.67
N VAL A 179 6.98 -15.87 5.17
CA VAL A 179 6.60 -15.45 3.81
C VAL A 179 7.29 -16.36 2.78
N LEU A 180 8.61 -16.56 2.88
CA LEU A 180 9.32 -17.45 1.96
C LEU A 180 8.82 -18.90 2.02
N ALA A 181 8.47 -19.41 3.21
CA ALA A 181 7.93 -20.75 3.38
C ALA A 181 6.52 -20.88 2.78
N LEU A 182 5.65 -19.90 2.99
CA LEU A 182 4.29 -19.90 2.43
C LEU A 182 4.30 -19.92 0.89
N PHE A 183 5.25 -19.23 0.27
CA PHE A 183 5.30 -19.07 -1.18
C PHE A 183 6.34 -19.94 -1.89
N GLY A 184 7.31 -20.52 -1.18
CA GLY A 184 8.33 -21.42 -1.74
C GLY A 184 7.96 -22.90 -1.71
N VAL A 185 6.85 -23.26 -1.06
CA VAL A 185 6.35 -24.66 -0.94
C VAL A 185 5.36 -25.02 -2.06
N TRP A 186 5.08 -24.11 -3.00
CA TRP A 186 4.18 -24.30 -4.14
C TRP A 186 4.88 -24.20 -5.49
#